data_AF-A0A8K0MC92-F1
#
_entry.id   AF-A0A8K0MC92-F1
#
_cell.length_a   1.000
_cell.length_b   1.000
_cell.length_c   1.000
_cell.angle_alpha   90.00
_cell.angle_beta   90.00
_cell.angle_gamma   90.00
#
_symmetry.space_group_name_H-M   'P 1'
#
loop_
_entity.id
_entity.type
_entity.pdbx_description
1 polymer ?
#
loop_
_entity_poly.entity_id
_entity_poly.type
_entity_poly.pdbx_seq_one_letter_code
_entity_poly.pdbx_strand_id
1 'polypeptide(L)'
;MGRIKGQKPSMKELTLQVLMWTTFAKKQITSAGLQHALAVEVGELELDEENIPLIDTILSVCAGLVTLDEESKIVRLVHYTTQEYLQKTQERWCPGSDAEFNIATTCIAYLSLNEFQPGFCEIPTERAQSYPLYGYAAGNWGYHVQGASRSCPGVLAFLQCTEKLWTSVQLLHGLRSPRFNVDGPKNETGLELASWFGIHEALDARWVENLVESQDFVGETPLSWAEPMVHFRRMSLIYE
;
A
#
# COMPACT_ATOMS: atom_id res chain seq x y z
N MET A 1 19.77 -1.94 17.76
CA MET A 1 20.55 -1.87 16.49
C MET A 1 21.87 -2.65 16.48
N GLY A 2 22.66 -2.69 17.56
CA GLY A 2 23.94 -3.44 17.58
C GLY A 2 23.82 -4.94 17.23
N ARG A 3 22.78 -5.61 17.73
CA ARG A 3 22.49 -7.04 17.45
C ARG A 3 22.15 -7.33 15.98
N ILE A 4 21.50 -6.38 15.29
CA ILE A 4 21.11 -6.51 13.87
C ILE A 4 22.35 -6.40 12.96
N LYS A 5 23.31 -5.54 13.31
CA LYS A 5 24.54 -5.35 12.52
C LYS A 5 25.42 -6.61 12.44
N GLY A 6 25.32 -7.52 13.41
CA GLY A 6 26.09 -8.77 13.45
C GLY A 6 25.43 -9.94 12.72
N GLN A 7 24.26 -9.75 12.10
CA GLN A 7 23.55 -10.80 11.38
C GLN A 7 24.14 -11.05 9.99
N LYS A 8 23.83 -12.23 9.42
CA LYS A 8 24.11 -12.53 8.02
C LYS A 8 23.39 -11.50 7.10
N PRO A 9 23.94 -11.19 5.91
CA PRO A 9 23.38 -10.16 5.03
C PRO A 9 21.88 -10.30 4.74
N SER A 10 21.40 -11.51 4.41
CA SER A 10 19.97 -11.77 4.13
C SER A 10 19.07 -11.51 5.33
N MET A 11 19.50 -11.88 6.54
CA MET A 11 18.72 -11.65 7.76
C MET A 11 18.72 -10.18 8.16
N LYS A 12 19.81 -9.48 7.88
CA LYS A 12 19.88 -8.03 8.05
C LYS A 12 18.90 -7.34 7.11
N GLU A 13 18.85 -7.75 5.84
CA GLU A 13 17.91 -7.18 4.87
C GLU A 13 16.46 -7.42 5.29
N LEU A 14 16.10 -8.65 5.64
CA LEU A 14 14.78 -9.00 6.17
C LEU A 14 14.43 -8.14 7.39
N THR A 15 15.37 -7.98 8.33
CA THR A 15 15.16 -7.14 9.51
C THR A 15 14.89 -5.68 9.13
N LEU A 16 15.63 -5.13 8.16
CA LEU A 16 15.44 -3.75 7.72
C LEU A 16 14.07 -3.56 7.07
N GLN A 17 13.62 -4.50 6.23
CA GLN A 17 12.29 -4.47 5.64
C GLN A 17 11.19 -4.56 6.70
N VAL A 18 11.31 -5.47 7.68
CA VAL A 18 10.35 -5.57 8.79
C VAL A 18 10.29 -4.28 9.59
N LEU A 19 11.45 -3.70 9.94
CA LEU A 19 11.49 -2.43 10.67
C LEU A 19 10.89 -1.30 9.84
N MET A 20 11.10 -1.28 8.53
CA MET A 20 10.51 -0.30 7.63
C MET A 20 8.99 -0.37 7.65
N TRP A 21 8.43 -1.56 7.39
CA TRP A 21 6.98 -1.77 7.41
C TRP A 21 6.34 -1.46 8.77
N THR A 22 6.95 -1.92 9.87
CA THR A 22 6.42 -1.67 11.22
C THR A 22 6.57 -0.23 11.69
N THR A 23 7.44 0.57 11.06
CA THR A 23 7.70 1.96 11.44
C THR A 23 6.92 2.98 10.59
N PHE A 24 6.82 2.72 9.29
CA PHE A 24 6.33 3.69 8.29
C PHE A 24 4.97 3.32 7.69
N ALA A 25 4.41 2.14 7.99
CA ALA A 25 3.08 1.81 7.53
C ALA A 25 2.05 2.86 7.98
N LYS A 26 1.17 3.28 7.07
CA LYS A 26 0.10 4.27 7.35
C LYS A 26 -1.00 3.72 8.25
N LYS A 27 -1.10 2.39 8.33
CA LYS A 27 -2.03 1.66 9.17
C LYS A 27 -1.32 0.43 9.74
N GLN A 28 -1.81 -0.07 10.86
CA GLN A 28 -1.32 -1.33 11.43
C GLN A 28 -1.46 -2.47 10.42
N ILE A 29 -0.40 -3.28 10.28
CA ILE A 29 -0.33 -4.41 9.36
C ILE A 29 -0.49 -5.72 10.12
N THR A 30 -1.28 -6.64 9.56
CA THR A 30 -1.40 -8.00 10.10
C THR A 30 -0.12 -8.79 9.85
N SER A 31 0.12 -9.82 10.64
CA SER A 31 1.22 -10.78 10.43
C SER A 31 1.21 -11.36 9.03
N ALA A 32 0.08 -11.91 8.58
CA ALA A 32 -0.07 -12.45 7.24
C ALA A 32 0.16 -11.39 6.14
N GLY A 33 -0.34 -10.16 6.34
CA GLY A 33 -0.11 -9.06 5.41
C GLY A 33 1.37 -8.67 5.33
N LEU A 34 2.06 -8.63 6.47
CA LEU A 34 3.50 -8.35 6.51
C LEU A 34 4.30 -9.48 5.86
N GLN A 35 3.94 -10.75 6.09
CA GLN A 35 4.61 -11.88 5.44
C GLN A 35 4.51 -11.78 3.92
N HIS A 36 3.33 -11.46 3.38
CA HIS A 36 3.17 -11.20 1.95
C HIS A 36 4.00 -10.00 1.50
N ALA A 37 3.99 -8.90 2.24
CA ALA A 37 4.76 -7.70 1.88
C ALA A 37 6.27 -7.96 1.76
N LEU A 38 6.82 -8.85 2.59
CA LEU A 38 8.22 -9.23 2.57
C LEU A 38 8.57 -10.23 1.46
N ALA A 39 7.57 -10.87 0.85
CA ALA A 39 7.73 -11.85 -0.23
C ALA A 39 7.55 -11.24 -1.63
N VAL A 40 7.08 -10.00 -1.72
CA VAL A 40 6.86 -9.33 -3.01
C VAL A 40 8.19 -9.02 -3.69
N GLU A 41 8.31 -9.45 -4.94
CA GLU A 41 9.40 -9.09 -5.83
C GLU A 41 8.92 -8.05 -6.86
N VAL A 42 9.57 -6.89 -6.90
CA VAL A 42 9.19 -5.81 -7.82
C VAL A 42 9.53 -6.21 -9.25
N GLY A 43 8.51 -6.27 -10.11
CA GLY A 43 8.65 -6.65 -11.52
C GLY A 43 8.05 -8.03 -11.83
N GLU A 44 7.83 -8.85 -10.81
CA GLU A 44 7.14 -10.13 -10.94
C GLU A 44 5.62 -9.94 -10.88
N LEU A 45 4.90 -10.81 -11.57
CA LEU A 45 3.44 -10.77 -11.68
C LEU A 45 2.74 -11.87 -10.88
N GLU A 46 3.50 -12.73 -10.20
CA GLU A 46 3.02 -13.81 -9.34
C GLU A 46 3.74 -13.73 -8.00
N LEU A 47 3.06 -14.11 -6.92
CA LEU A 47 3.68 -14.17 -5.60
C LEU A 47 4.31 -15.54 -5.40
N ASP A 48 5.63 -15.59 -5.21
CA ASP A 48 6.31 -16.82 -4.85
C ASP A 48 6.03 -17.17 -3.38
N GLU A 49 5.25 -18.23 -3.16
CA GLU A 49 4.92 -18.73 -1.83
C GLU A 49 6.15 -19.22 -1.06
N GLU A 50 7.22 -19.66 -1.74
CA GLU A 50 8.47 -20.09 -1.10
C GLU A 50 9.25 -18.90 -0.49
N ASN A 51 9.00 -17.68 -0.98
CA ASN A 51 9.59 -16.46 -0.46
C ASN A 51 8.86 -15.91 0.78
N ILE A 52 7.70 -16.46 1.15
CA ILE A 52 6.91 -16.00 2.30
C ILE A 52 7.63 -16.38 3.60
N PRO A 53 8.20 -15.42 4.36
CA PRO A 53 8.93 -15.75 5.58
C PRO A 53 7.97 -16.20 6.68
N LEU A 54 8.40 -17.17 7.49
CA LEU A 54 7.66 -17.56 8.69
C LEU A 54 7.63 -16.42 9.72
N ILE A 55 6.50 -16.27 10.42
CA ILE A 55 6.35 -15.24 11.45
C ILE A 55 7.41 -15.36 12.57
N ASP A 56 7.77 -16.58 12.96
CA ASP A 56 8.84 -16.82 13.94
C ASP A 56 10.20 -16.34 13.44
N THR A 57 10.45 -16.41 12.12
CA THR A 57 11.66 -15.87 11.50
C THR A 57 11.66 -14.35 11.61
N ILE A 58 10.56 -13.69 11.26
CA ILE A 58 10.38 -12.23 11.39
C ILE A 58 10.66 -11.77 12.83
N LEU A 59 10.04 -12.41 13.82
CA LEU A 59 10.20 -12.03 15.23
C LEU A 59 11.62 -12.27 15.74
N SER A 60 12.23 -13.39 15.34
CA SER A 60 13.60 -13.77 15.71
C SER A 60 14.63 -12.78 15.17
N VAL A 61 14.56 -12.41 13.89
CA VAL A 61 15.55 -11.50 13.27
C VAL A 61 15.46 -10.07 13.83
N CYS A 62 14.27 -9.63 14.24
CA CYS A 62 14.09 -8.31 14.86
C CYS A 62 14.60 -8.20 16.31
N ALA A 63 15.09 -9.29 16.91
CA ALA A 63 15.79 -9.33 18.20
C ALA A 63 15.04 -8.62 19.35
N GLY A 64 13.70 -8.71 19.35
CA GLY A 64 12.82 -8.12 20.37
C GLY A 64 12.44 -6.66 20.14
N LEU A 65 12.70 -6.08 18.96
CA LEU A 65 12.17 -4.76 18.60
C LEU A 65 10.71 -4.81 18.14
N VAL A 66 10.30 -5.97 17.62
CA VAL A 66 8.99 -6.24 17.05
C VAL A 66 8.33 -7.37 17.83
N THR A 67 7.02 -7.28 18.01
CA THR A 67 6.17 -8.28 18.67
C THR A 67 4.93 -8.55 17.83
N LEU A 68 4.38 -9.74 17.99
CA LEU A 68 3.05 -10.11 17.49
C LEU A 68 2.03 -9.93 18.63
N ASP A 69 0.92 -9.26 18.33
CA ASP A 69 -0.26 -9.29 19.17
C ASP A 69 -1.10 -10.52 18.82
N GLU A 70 -1.24 -11.46 19.75
CA GLU A 70 -1.88 -12.75 19.46
C GLU A 70 -3.39 -12.66 19.23
N GLU A 71 -4.06 -11.62 19.75
CA GLU A 71 -5.50 -11.45 19.61
C GLU A 71 -5.83 -10.80 18.26
N SER A 72 -5.18 -9.68 17.95
CA SER A 72 -5.41 -8.92 16.73
C SER A 72 -4.60 -9.41 15.52
N LYS A 73 -3.63 -10.30 15.75
CA LYS A 73 -2.66 -10.78 14.74
C LYS A 73 -1.84 -9.67 14.09
N ILE A 74 -1.67 -8.54 14.78
CA ILE A 74 -0.94 -7.37 14.30
C ILE A 74 0.53 -7.44 14.70
N VAL A 75 1.41 -7.15 13.75
CA VAL A 75 2.85 -7.01 14.01
C VAL A 75 3.16 -5.56 14.29
N ARG A 76 3.75 -5.28 15.45
CA ARG A 76 4.06 -3.92 15.90
C ARG A 76 5.39 -3.83 16.62
N LEU A 77 5.91 -2.62 16.72
CA LEU A 77 7.06 -2.33 17.58
C LEU A 77 6.67 -2.48 19.05
N VAL A 78 7.61 -2.95 19.88
CA VAL A 78 7.36 -3.24 21.31
C VAL A 78 6.97 -1.99 22.11
N HIS A 79 7.42 -0.81 21.69
CA HIS A 79 7.13 0.44 22.38
C HIS A 79 6.96 1.60 21.40
N TYR A 80 6.00 2.50 21.65
CA TYR A 80 5.72 3.63 20.76
C TYR A 80 6.94 4.55 20.57
N THR A 81 7.74 4.78 21.61
CA THR A 81 9.00 5.56 21.49
C THR A 81 10.03 4.91 20.57
N THR A 82 9.95 3.59 20.36
CA THR A 82 10.80 2.88 19.37
C THR A 82 10.42 3.32 17.96
N GLN A 83 9.13 3.49 17.68
CA GLN A 83 8.65 4.00 16.41
C GLN A 83 9.15 5.42 16.15
N GLU A 84 8.97 6.34 17.10
CA GLU A 84 9.47 7.71 16.97
C GLU A 84 10.98 7.76 16.74
N TYR A 85 11.72 6.93 17.48
CA TYR A 85 13.17 6.85 17.31
C TYR A 85 13.54 6.35 15.90
N LEU A 86 12.90 5.28 15.41
CA LEU A 86 13.19 4.71 14.10
C LEU A 86 12.81 5.67 12.97
N GLN A 87 11.67 6.36 13.08
CA GLN A 87 11.25 7.41 12.12
C GLN A 87 12.29 8.53 12.03
N LYS A 88 12.73 9.07 13.18
CA LYS A 88 13.71 10.18 13.24
C LYS A 88 15.12 9.77 12.82
N THR A 89 15.42 8.48 12.79
CA THR A 89 16.79 7.98 12.58
C THR A 89 16.93 7.06 11.36
N GLN A 90 15.98 7.06 10.43
CA GLN A 90 16.00 6.24 9.20
C GLN A 90 17.36 6.24 8.52
N GLU A 91 17.93 7.42 8.23
CA GLU A 91 19.23 7.54 7.56
C GLU A 91 20.38 6.86 8.33
N ARG A 92 20.26 6.71 9.65
CA ARG A 92 21.28 6.05 10.48
C ARG A 92 21.20 4.53 10.40
N TRP A 93 20.00 3.97 10.24
CA TRP A 93 19.80 2.51 10.29
C TRP A 93 19.48 1.86 8.95
N CYS A 94 18.95 2.63 7.99
CA CYS A 94 18.71 2.26 6.60
C CYS A 94 19.16 3.43 5.70
N PRO A 95 20.48 3.72 5.65
CA PRO A 95 21.02 4.87 4.91
C PRO A 95 20.69 4.80 3.42
N GLY A 96 20.33 5.95 2.83
CA GLY A 96 20.00 6.06 1.41
C GLY A 96 18.71 5.33 0.98
N SER A 97 17.95 4.80 1.93
CA SER A 97 16.67 4.13 1.67
C SER A 97 15.52 5.10 1.85
N ASP A 98 14.54 5.04 0.95
CA ASP A 98 13.28 5.76 1.03
C ASP A 98 12.16 4.78 1.40
N ALA A 99 11.76 4.78 2.67
CA ALA A 99 10.75 3.87 3.19
C ALA A 99 9.38 4.04 2.51
N GLU A 100 8.98 5.28 2.23
CA GLU A 100 7.71 5.57 1.57
C GLU A 100 7.74 5.03 0.13
N PHE A 101 8.84 5.26 -0.60
CA PHE A 101 9.04 4.68 -1.93
C PHE A 101 9.01 3.14 -1.91
N ASN A 102 9.72 2.50 -0.99
CA ASN A 102 9.83 1.04 -0.95
C ASN A 102 8.48 0.40 -0.61
N ILE A 103 7.73 0.98 0.33
CA ILE A 103 6.39 0.50 0.67
C ILE A 103 5.43 0.76 -0.50
N ALA A 104 5.46 1.94 -1.12
CA ALA A 104 4.62 2.26 -2.28
C ALA A 104 4.85 1.27 -3.44
N THR A 105 6.11 1.03 -3.80
CA THR A 105 6.48 0.12 -4.89
C THR A 105 6.08 -1.32 -4.59
N THR A 106 6.23 -1.77 -3.34
CA THR A 106 5.76 -3.09 -2.89
C THR A 106 4.23 -3.19 -3.02
N CYS A 107 3.49 -2.19 -2.55
CA CYS A 107 2.03 -2.16 -2.67
C CYS A 107 1.59 -2.19 -4.14
N ILE A 108 2.23 -1.40 -5.01
CA ILE A 108 1.90 -1.36 -6.44
C ILE A 108 2.21 -2.69 -7.12
N ALA A 109 3.38 -3.30 -6.85
CA ALA A 109 3.72 -4.61 -7.37
C ALA A 109 2.70 -5.67 -6.93
N TYR A 110 2.33 -5.66 -5.64
CA TYR A 110 1.33 -6.57 -5.10
C TYR A 110 -0.05 -6.38 -5.73
N LEU A 111 -0.54 -5.14 -5.87
CA LEU A 111 -1.81 -4.87 -6.56
C LEU A 111 -1.75 -5.21 -8.06
N SER A 112 -0.53 -5.33 -8.60
CA SER A 112 -0.28 -5.64 -10.00
C SER A 112 -0.12 -7.13 -10.30
N LEU A 113 -0.33 -8.03 -9.33
CA LEU A 113 -0.28 -9.47 -9.57
C LEU A 113 -1.38 -9.96 -10.54
N ASN A 114 -1.14 -11.05 -11.27
CA ASN A 114 -2.03 -11.58 -12.30
C ASN A 114 -3.33 -12.15 -11.73
N GLU A 115 -3.33 -12.56 -10.47
CA GLU A 115 -4.48 -13.09 -9.75
C GLU A 115 -5.56 -12.02 -9.52
N PHE A 116 -5.21 -10.75 -9.73
CA PHE A 116 -6.12 -9.60 -9.73
C PHE A 116 -6.59 -9.18 -11.14
N GLN A 117 -6.09 -9.82 -12.20
CA GLN A 117 -6.48 -9.55 -13.59
C GLN A 117 -7.90 -9.98 -13.96
N PRO A 118 -8.54 -11.01 -13.36
CA PRO A 118 -9.94 -11.32 -13.67
C PRO A 118 -10.89 -10.14 -13.34
N GLY A 119 -10.39 -9.07 -12.73
CA GLY A 119 -11.16 -7.93 -12.31
C GLY A 119 -12.11 -8.36 -11.21
N PHE A 120 -13.41 -8.18 -11.48
CA PHE A 120 -14.49 -8.49 -10.57
C PHE A 120 -14.36 -9.91 -9.97
N CYS A 121 -14.33 -9.96 -8.65
CA CYS A 121 -14.48 -11.21 -7.91
C CYS A 121 -15.90 -11.27 -7.34
N GLU A 122 -16.62 -12.36 -7.61
CA GLU A 122 -17.93 -12.61 -7.00
C GLU A 122 -17.82 -12.75 -5.48
N ILE A 123 -16.65 -13.18 -4.97
CA ILE A 123 -16.38 -13.38 -3.54
C ILE A 123 -15.08 -12.65 -3.13
N PRO A 124 -15.11 -11.30 -2.99
CA PRO A 124 -13.92 -10.53 -2.61
C PRO A 124 -13.29 -10.93 -1.28
N THR A 125 -14.06 -11.57 -0.39
CA THR A 125 -13.61 -12.05 0.91
C THR A 125 -12.66 -13.25 0.81
N GLU A 126 -12.85 -14.16 -0.14
CA GLU A 126 -11.94 -15.31 -0.34
C GLU A 126 -10.61 -14.87 -0.92
N ARG A 127 -10.66 -13.93 -1.87
CA ARG A 127 -9.46 -13.31 -2.43
C ARG A 127 -8.68 -12.52 -1.37
N ALA A 128 -9.37 -11.76 -0.51
CA ALA A 128 -8.73 -11.05 0.59
C ALA A 128 -8.10 -11.99 1.64
N GLN A 129 -8.64 -13.19 1.83
CA GLN A 129 -8.05 -14.21 2.70
C GLN A 129 -6.77 -14.81 2.10
N SER A 130 -6.77 -15.07 0.80
CA SER A 130 -5.60 -15.63 0.09
C SER A 130 -4.50 -14.59 -0.14
N TYR A 131 -4.88 -13.30 -0.18
CA TYR A 131 -3.97 -12.17 -0.39
C TYR A 131 -4.08 -11.14 0.74
N PRO A 132 -3.60 -11.48 1.96
CA PRO A 132 -3.79 -10.69 3.18
C PRO A 132 -3.19 -9.27 3.17
N LEU A 133 -2.23 -8.98 2.29
CA LEU A 133 -1.71 -7.61 2.12
C LEU A 133 -2.66 -6.69 1.33
N TYR A 134 -3.60 -7.26 0.55
CA TYR A 134 -4.33 -6.54 -0.48
C TYR A 134 -5.09 -5.33 0.06
N GLY A 135 -5.81 -5.50 1.17
CA GLY A 135 -6.57 -4.40 1.79
C GLY A 135 -5.69 -3.26 2.29
N TYR A 136 -4.49 -3.58 2.81
CA TYR A 136 -3.51 -2.55 3.16
C TYR A 136 -3.00 -1.87 1.89
N ALA A 137 -2.56 -2.64 0.89
CA ALA A 137 -1.98 -2.09 -0.33
C ALA A 137 -2.97 -1.16 -1.03
N ALA A 138 -4.20 -1.62 -1.29
CA ALA A 138 -5.25 -0.86 -1.98
C ALA A 138 -5.60 0.45 -1.27
N GLY A 139 -5.61 0.47 0.07
CA GLY A 139 -5.95 1.65 0.84
C GLY A 139 -4.82 2.63 1.11
N ASN A 140 -3.55 2.22 0.92
CA ASN A 140 -2.41 3.02 1.40
C ASN A 140 -1.35 3.32 0.35
N TRP A 141 -1.35 2.64 -0.82
CA TRP A 141 -0.31 2.84 -1.85
C TRP A 141 -0.16 4.31 -2.23
N GLY A 142 -1.25 5.05 -2.44
CA GLY A 142 -1.20 6.44 -2.88
C GLY A 142 -0.66 7.40 -1.81
N TYR A 143 -0.93 7.13 -0.52
CA TYR A 143 -0.34 7.91 0.57
C TYR A 143 1.17 7.70 0.68
N HIS A 144 1.64 6.49 0.38
CA HIS A 144 3.08 6.22 0.31
C HIS A 144 3.72 6.86 -0.92
N VAL A 145 3.04 6.86 -2.08
CA VAL A 145 3.50 7.58 -3.28
C VAL A 145 3.67 9.08 -2.99
N GLN A 146 2.74 9.71 -2.27
CA GLN A 146 2.89 11.12 -1.87
C GLN A 146 4.06 11.37 -0.91
N GLY A 147 4.35 10.41 -0.03
CA GLY A 147 5.46 10.52 0.93
C GLY A 147 6.83 10.21 0.31
N ALA A 148 6.86 9.56 -0.86
CA ALA A 148 8.09 9.16 -1.53
C ALA A 148 8.84 10.38 -2.07
N SER A 149 10.16 10.37 -1.90
CA SER A 149 11.05 11.41 -2.43
C SER A 149 11.26 11.34 -3.95
N ARG A 150 10.78 10.27 -4.59
CA ARG A 150 10.93 10.00 -6.02
C ARG A 150 9.71 9.27 -6.59
N SER A 151 9.56 9.35 -7.91
CA SER A 151 8.50 8.64 -8.64
C SER A 151 8.59 7.13 -8.45
N CYS A 152 7.45 6.50 -8.12
CA CYS A 152 7.33 5.07 -7.90
C CYS A 152 7.04 4.35 -9.24
N PRO A 153 7.87 3.40 -9.68
CA PRO A 153 7.60 2.60 -10.87
C PRO A 153 6.25 1.88 -10.79
N GLY A 154 5.63 1.68 -11.95
CA GLY A 154 4.39 0.90 -12.06
C GLY A 154 3.11 1.64 -11.70
N VAL A 155 3.16 2.81 -11.03
CA VAL A 155 1.96 3.58 -10.66
C VAL A 155 1.10 3.91 -11.90
N LEU A 156 1.73 4.44 -12.95
CA LEU A 156 1.04 4.75 -14.20
C LEU A 156 0.45 3.50 -14.87
N ALA A 157 1.21 2.42 -14.94
CA ALA A 157 0.76 1.15 -15.53
C ALA A 157 -0.41 0.55 -14.74
N PHE A 158 -0.38 0.66 -13.41
CA PHE A 158 -1.45 0.21 -12.52
C PHE A 158 -2.73 1.04 -12.72
N LEU A 159 -2.62 2.38 -12.75
CA LEU A 159 -3.76 3.28 -13.01
C LEU A 159 -4.37 3.07 -14.40
N GLN A 160 -3.59 2.55 -15.35
CA GLN A 160 -4.01 2.21 -16.72
C GLN A 160 -4.63 0.81 -16.84
N CYS A 161 -4.36 -0.09 -15.90
CA CYS A 161 -4.88 -1.45 -15.93
C CYS A 161 -6.21 -1.53 -15.19
N THR A 162 -7.30 -1.34 -15.92
CA THR A 162 -8.64 -1.26 -15.31
C THR A 162 -8.99 -2.49 -14.49
N GLU A 163 -8.65 -3.69 -14.94
CA GLU A 163 -9.03 -4.91 -14.22
C GLU A 163 -8.42 -4.95 -12.82
N LYS A 164 -7.12 -4.67 -12.72
CA LYS A 164 -6.38 -4.67 -11.46
C LYS A 164 -6.79 -3.49 -10.59
N LEU A 165 -7.05 -2.33 -11.21
CA LEU A 165 -7.55 -1.13 -10.53
C LEU A 165 -8.93 -1.37 -9.93
N TRP A 166 -9.86 -1.93 -10.70
CA TRP A 166 -11.23 -2.21 -10.27
C TRP A 166 -11.28 -3.16 -9.07
N THR A 167 -10.45 -4.20 -9.11
CA THR A 167 -10.31 -5.13 -7.99
C THR A 167 -9.87 -4.39 -6.71
N SER A 168 -8.99 -3.40 -6.84
CA SER A 168 -8.50 -2.62 -5.69
C SER A 168 -9.58 -1.72 -5.10
N VAL A 169 -10.40 -1.10 -5.95
CA VAL A 169 -11.52 -0.23 -5.58
C VAL A 169 -12.65 -1.02 -4.93
N GLN A 170 -12.99 -2.20 -5.46
CA GLN A 170 -14.05 -3.07 -4.93
C GLN A 170 -13.82 -3.41 -3.45
N LEU A 171 -12.55 -3.61 -3.06
CA LEU A 171 -12.19 -3.92 -1.67
C LEU A 171 -12.11 -2.65 -0.80
N LEU A 172 -11.58 -1.54 -1.32
CA LEU A 172 -11.46 -0.27 -0.60
C LEU A 172 -12.81 0.27 -0.13
N HIS A 173 -13.83 0.19 -0.99
CA HIS A 173 -15.17 0.71 -0.70
C HIS A 173 -16.11 -0.32 -0.08
N GLY A 174 -15.60 -1.51 0.27
CA GLY A 174 -16.36 -2.54 0.97
C GLY A 174 -17.71 -2.82 0.34
N LEU A 175 -17.74 -3.48 -0.83
CA LEU A 175 -18.92 -4.18 -1.36
C LEU A 175 -20.26 -3.42 -1.22
N ARG A 176 -20.35 -2.10 -1.43
CA ARG A 176 -21.65 -1.40 -1.33
C ARG A 176 -21.72 0.04 -1.83
N SER A 177 -20.90 0.43 -2.80
CA SER A 177 -21.18 1.68 -3.52
C SER A 177 -21.93 1.38 -4.81
N PRO A 178 -23.23 1.76 -4.96
CA PRO A 178 -23.95 1.71 -6.24
C PRO A 178 -23.28 2.56 -7.34
N ARG A 179 -22.28 3.35 -6.95
CA ARG A 179 -21.52 4.29 -7.75
C ARG A 179 -20.51 3.60 -8.67
N PHE A 180 -19.92 2.51 -8.21
CA PHE A 180 -18.99 1.72 -9.02
C PHE A 180 -19.79 0.62 -9.71
N ASN A 181 -20.60 1.04 -10.69
CA ASN A 181 -21.28 0.10 -11.57
C ASN A 181 -20.24 -0.59 -12.46
N VAL A 182 -20.37 -1.91 -12.64
CA VAL A 182 -19.43 -2.74 -13.41
C VAL A 182 -19.35 -2.32 -14.88
N ASP A 183 -20.33 -1.51 -15.32
CA ASP A 183 -20.49 -0.97 -16.68
C ASP A 183 -20.02 0.49 -16.85
N GLY A 184 -19.38 1.10 -15.84
CA GLY A 184 -18.89 2.49 -15.92
C GLY A 184 -17.62 2.69 -16.77
N PRO A 185 -17.29 3.93 -17.20
CA PRO A 185 -16.11 4.21 -17.99
C PRO A 185 -14.83 3.94 -17.19
N LYS A 186 -14.18 2.85 -17.56
CA LYS A 186 -12.96 2.28 -16.97
C LYS A 186 -11.78 3.25 -16.74
N ASN A 187 -11.71 4.33 -17.53
CA ASN A 187 -10.64 5.33 -17.44
C ASN A 187 -10.89 6.39 -16.35
N GLU A 188 -12.14 6.58 -15.93
CA GLU A 188 -12.53 7.55 -14.90
C GLU A 188 -12.03 7.10 -13.53
N THR A 189 -12.06 5.80 -13.25
CA THR A 189 -11.61 5.21 -11.97
C THR A 189 -10.13 5.46 -11.67
N GLY A 190 -9.26 5.47 -12.69
CA GLY A 190 -7.82 5.74 -12.51
C GLY A 190 -7.56 7.20 -12.14
N LEU A 191 -8.28 8.12 -12.79
CA LEU A 191 -8.20 9.55 -12.52
C LEU A 191 -8.81 9.90 -11.15
N GLU A 192 -9.93 9.29 -10.80
CA GLU A 192 -10.57 9.43 -9.50
C GLU A 192 -9.63 9.01 -8.37
N LEU A 193 -8.99 7.84 -8.47
CA LEU A 193 -8.04 7.38 -7.45
C LEU A 193 -6.79 8.26 -7.40
N ALA A 194 -6.25 8.68 -8.53
CA ALA A 194 -5.11 9.60 -8.56
C ALA A 194 -5.46 10.95 -7.89
N SER A 195 -6.70 11.41 -8.07
CA SER A 195 -7.22 12.63 -7.44
C SER A 195 -7.49 12.44 -5.95
N TRP A 196 -8.07 11.29 -5.57
CA TRP A 196 -8.28 10.88 -4.17
C TRP A 196 -6.99 10.91 -3.38
N PHE A 197 -5.93 10.34 -3.95
CA PHE A 197 -4.62 10.31 -3.34
C PHE A 197 -3.79 11.55 -3.63
N GLY A 198 -4.25 12.50 -4.44
CA GLY A 198 -3.54 13.74 -4.79
C GLY A 198 -2.17 13.51 -5.43
N ILE A 199 -2.05 12.59 -6.39
CA ILE A 199 -0.81 12.19 -7.07
C ILE A 199 -0.75 12.67 -8.54
N HIS A 200 -1.32 13.85 -8.81
CA HIS A 200 -1.49 14.41 -10.15
C HIS A 200 -0.17 14.58 -10.93
N GLU A 201 0.96 14.78 -10.24
CA GLU A 201 2.29 14.90 -10.89
C GLU A 201 2.75 13.59 -11.56
N ALA A 202 2.17 12.45 -11.17
CA ALA A 202 2.43 11.17 -11.80
C ALA A 202 1.67 10.98 -13.12
N LEU A 203 0.69 11.82 -13.42
CA LEU A 203 -0.15 11.74 -14.62
C LEU A 203 0.44 12.62 -15.74
N ASP A 204 0.62 12.08 -16.95
CA ASP A 204 1.06 12.83 -18.13
C ASP A 204 0.05 13.94 -18.48
N ALA A 205 0.48 15.02 -19.14
CA ALA A 205 -0.38 16.16 -19.51
C ALA A 205 -1.63 15.72 -20.32
N ARG A 206 -1.51 14.65 -21.10
CA ARG A 206 -2.63 14.02 -21.84
C ARG A 206 -3.70 13.38 -20.95
N TRP A 207 -3.33 12.95 -19.75
CA TRP A 207 -4.27 12.42 -18.75
C TRP A 207 -5.00 13.56 -18.02
N VAL A 208 -4.33 14.69 -17.83
CA VAL A 208 -4.88 15.90 -17.20
C VAL A 208 -5.88 16.61 -18.12
N GLU A 209 -5.71 16.57 -19.45
CA GLU A 209 -6.71 17.12 -20.39
C GLU A 209 -8.07 16.40 -20.29
N ASN A 210 -8.07 15.09 -20.11
CA ASN A 210 -9.32 14.33 -19.87
C ASN A 210 -9.98 14.66 -18.51
N LEU A 211 -9.21 15.18 -17.56
CA LEU A 211 -9.61 15.48 -16.16
C LEU A 211 -10.56 16.69 -16.06
N VAL A 212 -10.50 17.60 -17.04
CA VAL A 212 -11.32 18.82 -17.09
C VAL A 212 -12.68 18.56 -17.75
N GLU A 213 -12.77 17.54 -18.60
CA GLU A 213 -13.95 17.30 -19.44
C GLU A 213 -14.77 16.06 -19.03
N SER A 214 -14.20 15.12 -18.28
CA SER A 214 -14.93 13.93 -17.83
C SER A 214 -15.78 14.24 -16.58
N GLN A 215 -17.09 14.04 -16.71
CA GLN A 215 -18.01 13.97 -15.58
C GLN A 215 -18.23 12.50 -15.23
N ASP A 216 -18.21 12.15 -13.94
CA ASP A 216 -18.61 10.81 -13.50
C ASP A 216 -20.09 10.55 -13.81
N PHE A 217 -20.56 9.32 -13.57
CA PHE A 217 -21.97 8.93 -13.79
C PHE A 217 -22.98 9.68 -12.90
N VAL A 218 -22.52 10.55 -11.98
CA VAL A 218 -23.33 11.45 -11.13
C VAL A 218 -23.23 12.92 -11.58
N GLY A 219 -22.38 13.23 -12.57
CA GLY A 219 -22.15 14.59 -13.06
C GLY A 219 -21.06 15.36 -12.30
N GLU A 220 -20.32 14.71 -11.40
CA GLU A 220 -19.25 15.30 -10.61
C GLU A 220 -17.91 15.22 -11.37
N THR A 221 -17.04 16.21 -11.23
CA THR A 221 -15.73 16.20 -11.88
C THR A 221 -14.68 15.61 -10.94
N PRO A 222 -13.59 14.98 -11.42
CA PRO A 222 -12.49 14.52 -10.56
C PRO A 222 -11.94 15.60 -9.61
N LEU A 223 -12.08 16.88 -9.99
CA LEU A 223 -11.74 18.05 -9.17
C LEU A 223 -12.69 18.30 -7.99
N SER A 224 -13.99 17.99 -8.10
CA SER A 224 -14.94 18.16 -6.99
C SER A 224 -14.67 17.19 -5.83
N TRP A 225 -13.94 16.11 -6.08
CA TRP A 225 -13.45 15.18 -5.06
C TRP A 225 -12.26 15.75 -4.26
N ALA A 226 -11.54 16.74 -4.79
CA ALA A 226 -10.35 17.29 -4.13
C ALA A 226 -10.71 18.21 -2.93
N GLU A 227 -11.74 19.05 -3.05
CA GLU A 227 -12.07 20.08 -2.05
C GLU A 227 -12.72 19.55 -0.75
N PRO A 228 -13.73 18.64 -0.78
CA PRO A 228 -14.31 18.06 0.43
C PRO A 228 -13.29 17.20 1.21
N MET A 229 -12.27 16.69 0.53
CA MET A 229 -11.29 15.75 1.10
C MET A 229 -10.11 16.44 1.80
N VAL A 230 -9.78 17.69 1.46
CA VAL A 230 -8.93 18.54 2.32
C VAL A 230 -9.58 18.74 3.69
N HIS A 231 -10.92 18.76 3.76
CA HIS A 231 -11.67 18.81 5.00
C HIS A 231 -11.73 17.45 5.74
N PHE A 232 -11.89 16.33 5.03
CA PHE A 232 -11.80 14.99 5.64
C PHE A 232 -10.40 14.67 6.18
N ARG A 233 -9.33 15.16 5.51
CA ARG A 233 -7.93 15.16 6.01
C ARG A 233 -7.78 15.82 7.38
N ARG A 234 -8.57 16.87 7.67
CA ARG A 234 -8.56 17.52 8.99
C ARG A 234 -9.32 16.71 10.04
N MET A 235 -10.39 16.00 9.68
CA MET A 235 -11.23 15.30 10.66
C MET A 235 -10.68 13.92 11.06
N SER A 236 -9.99 13.22 10.16
CA SER A 236 -9.35 11.92 10.46
C SER A 236 -8.10 12.03 11.34
N LEU A 237 -7.48 13.21 11.43
CA LEU A 237 -6.40 13.54 12.37
C LEU A 237 -6.88 13.94 13.77
N ILE A 238 -8.21 14.05 14.00
CA ILE A 238 -8.80 14.54 15.27
C ILE A 238 -9.41 13.38 16.10
N TYR A 239 -9.44 12.15 15.58
CA TYR A 239 -10.01 10.97 16.27
C TYR A 239 -9.02 9.81 16.47
N GLU A 240 -7.72 10.09 16.63
CA GLU A 240 -6.75 9.18 17.25
C GLU A 240 -6.28 9.72 18.60
#